data_AF-A0AB33R7E8-F1
#
_entry.id   AF-A0AB33R7E8-F1
#
_cell.length_a   1.000
_cell.length_b   1.000
_cell.length_c   1.000
_cell.angle_alpha   90.00
_cell.angle_beta   90.00
_cell.angle_gamma   90.00
#
_symmetry.space_group_name_H-M   'P 1'
#
loop_
_entity.id
_entity.type
_entity.pdbx_description
1 polymer ?
#
loop_
_entity_poly.entity_id
_entity_poly.type
_entity_poly.pdbx_seq_one_letter_code
_entity_poly.pdbx_strand_id
1 'polypeptide(L)' 'MSKIKASDAMIKVIEAWGVKTIYGLPGGSFDSTMNALYNRQNSIQYI' A
#
# COMPACT_ATOMS: atom_id res chain seq x y z
N MET A 1 16.79 -15.62 5.01
CA MET A 1 15.49 -15.24 4.41
C MET A 1 15.13 -13.85 4.93
N SER A 2 14.97 -12.86 4.06
CA SER A 2 14.55 -11.50 4.48
C SER A 2 13.04 -11.49 4.73
N LYS A 3 12.59 -10.88 5.83
CA LYS A 3 11.16 -10.74 6.14
C LYS A 3 10.56 -9.55 5.38
N ILE A 4 9.27 -9.61 5.10
CA ILE A 4 8.49 -8.52 4.52
C ILE A 4 7.35 -8.12 5.47
N LYS A 5 7.00 -6.83 5.54
CA LYS A 5 5.81 -6.39 6.27
C LYS A 5 4.56 -6.85 5.53
N ALA A 6 3.53 -7.23 6.28
CA ALA A 6 2.28 -7.70 5.69
C ALA A 6 1.60 -6.63 4.81
N SER A 7 1.64 -5.35 5.23
CA SER A 7 1.11 -4.23 4.43
C SER A 7 1.83 -4.06 3.10
N ASP A 8 3.17 -4.14 3.08
CA ASP A 8 3.95 -4.07 1.84
C ASP A 8 3.65 -5.24 0.90
N ALA A 9 3.47 -6.45 1.44
CA ALA A 9 3.10 -7.62 0.66
C ALA A 9 1.70 -7.48 0.05
N MET A 10 0.74 -6.97 0.82
CA MET A 10 -0.62 -6.69 0.36
C MET A 10 -0.63 -5.66 -0.78
N ILE A 11 0.07 -4.53 -0.63
CA ILE A 11 0.13 -3.51 -1.69
C ILE A 11 0.78 -4.06 -2.96
N LYS A 12 1.82 -4.90 -2.86
CA LYS A 12 2.42 -5.55 -4.04
C LYS A 12 1.44 -6.40 -4.83
N VAL A 13 0.54 -7.12 -4.17
CA VAL A 13 -0.49 -7.92 -4.86
C VAL A 13 -1.48 -7.00 -5.58
N ILE A 14 -1.90 -5.92 -4.93
CA ILE A 14 -2.79 -4.91 -5.51
C ILE A 14 -2.13 -4.24 -6.74
N GLU A 15 -0.84 -3.90 -6.66
CA GLU A 15 -0.06 -3.41 -7.80
C GLU A 15 0.00 -4.42 -8.96
N ALA A 16 0.23 -5.70 -8.64
CA ALA A 16 0.32 -6.77 -9.64
C ALA A 16 -1.01 -7.00 -10.38
N TRP A 17 -2.14 -6.66 -9.75
CA TRP A 17 -3.45 -6.66 -10.38
C TRP A 17 -3.70 -5.43 -11.28
N GLY A 18 -2.73 -4.52 -11.36
CA GLY A 18 -2.79 -3.35 -12.23
C GLY A 18 -3.54 -2.15 -11.63
N VAL A 19 -3.87 -2.18 -10.34
CA VAL A 19 -4.51 -1.04 -9.67
C VAL A 19 -3.56 0.15 -9.65
N LYS A 20 -4.06 1.32 -10.06
CA LYS A 20 -3.29 2.58 -10.12
C LYS A 20 -3.75 3.62 -9.11
N THR A 21 -5.00 3.53 -8.65
CA THR A 21 -5.58 4.51 -7.75
C THR A 21 -6.33 3.80 -6.64
N ILE A 22 -6.10 4.22 -5.40
CA ILE A 22 -6.79 3.73 -4.20
C ILE A 22 -7.41 4.94 -3.50
N TYR A 23 -8.70 4.83 -3.17
CA TYR A 23 -9.43 5.86 -2.44
C TYR A 23 -9.64 5.44 -1.00
N GLY A 24 -9.50 6.35 -0.04
CA GLY A 24 -9.79 6.01 1.35
C GLY A 24 -9.72 7.17 2.33
N LEU A 25 -10.06 6.88 3.58
CA LEU A 25 -9.84 7.79 4.70
C LEU A 25 -8.69 7.26 5.56
N PRO A 26 -7.66 8.09 5.85
CA PRO A 26 -6.58 7.66 6.73
C PRO A 26 -7.11 7.45 8.15
N GLY A 27 -6.54 6.48 8.87
CA GLY A 27 -6.88 6.21 10.25
C GLY A 27 -5.79 5.40 10.94
N GLY A 28 -5.66 5.54 12.27
CA GLY A 28 -4.59 4.90 13.04
C GLY A 28 -4.55 3.37 12.90
N SER A 29 -5.72 2.72 12.79
CA SER A 29 -5.83 1.28 12.54
C SER A 29 -5.24 0.82 11.21
N PHE A 30 -5.00 1.75 10.27
CA PHE A 30 -4.45 1.50 8.94
C PHE A 30 -3.08 2.13 8.74
N ASP A 31 -2.41 2.63 9.80
CA ASP A 31 -1.15 3.37 9.68
C ASP A 31 -0.06 2.58 8.94
N SER A 32 0.06 1.28 9.20
CA SER A 32 1.01 0.41 8.49
C SER A 32 0.70 0.26 7.00
N THR A 33 -0.57 0.36 6.60
CA THR A 33 -1.01 0.36 5.20
C THR A 33 -0.77 1.73 4.57
N MET A 34 -1.03 2.82 5.29
CA MET A 34 -0.75 4.17 4.81
C MET A 34 0.74 4.36 4.54
N ASN A 35 1.61 3.87 5.42
CA ASN A 35 3.05 3.84 5.20
C ASN A 35 3.45 3.02 3.97
N ALA A 36 2.81 1.87 3.75
CA ALA A 36 3.09 1.04 2.56
C ALA A 36 2.66 1.76 1.27
N LEU A 37 1.50 2.41 1.26
CA LEU A 37 1.02 3.23 0.15
C LEU A 37 1.94 4.42 -0.13
N TYR A 38 2.38 5.11 0.92
CA TYR A 38 3.35 6.21 0.79
C TYR A 38 4.66 5.76 0.15
N ASN A 39 5.21 4.61 0.57
CA ASN A 39 6.41 4.02 -0.05
C ASN A 39 6.21 3.63 -1.52
N ARG A 40 4.95 3.49 -1.96
CA ARG A 40 4.53 3.07 -3.31
C ARG A 40 3.85 4.19 -4.10
N GLN A 41 4.01 5.44 -3.68
CA GLN A 41 3.38 6.59 -4.34
C GLN A 41 3.81 6.79 -5.81
N ASN A 42 4.92 6.20 -6.23
CA ASN A 42 5.38 6.24 -7.63
C ASN A 42 4.60 5.27 -8.55
N SER A 43 3.88 4.30 -7.99
CA SER A 43 3.18 3.25 -8.72
C SER A 43 1.67 3.23 -8.46
N ILE A 44 1.25 3.63 -7.27
CA ILE A 44 -0.16 3.77 -6.86
C ILE A 44 -0.39 5.18 -6.32
N GLN A 45 -1.40 5.85 -6.84
CA GLN A 45 -1.93 7.09 -6.31
C GLN A 45 -2.96 6.80 -5.22
N TYR A 46 -2.75 7.30 -4.00
CA TYR A 46 -3.75 7.30 -2.94
C TYR A 46 -4.48 8.65 -2.91
N ILE A 47 -5.82 8.62 -2.81
CA ILE A 47 -6.69 9.80 -2.75
C ILE A 47 -7.56 9.73 -1.50
#